data_AF-A0A7S2DDD9-F1
#
_entry.id   AF-A0A7S2DDD9-F1
#
_cell.length_a   1.000
_cell.length_b   1.000
_cell.length_c   1.000
_cell.angle_alpha   90.00
_cell.angle_beta   90.00
_cell.angle_gamma   90.00
#
_symmetry.space_group_name_H-M   'P 1'
#
loop_
_entity.id
_entity.type
_entity.pdbx_description
1 polymer ?
#
loop_
_entity_poly.entity_id
_entity_poly.type
_entity_poly.pdbx_seq_one_letter_code
_entity_poly.pdbx_strand_id
1 'polypeptide(L)'
;EDFLSIDPHYGTSQDLSALIASVHQRGWTYMQDLVLNHVRPLRGATDVNKVVPYNRVSDYNTLGAPDRPLSAEEFGEYISDSLVSASEPTPVFAFQFGTNSR
;
A
#
# COMPACT_ATOMS: atom_id res chain seq x y z
N GLU A 1 -8.77 -0.04 -5.33
CA GLU A 1 -7.34 0.00 -5.68
C GLU A 1 -6.95 -1.43 -5.98
N ASP A 2 -6.43 -1.67 -7.17
CA ASP A 2 -6.09 -3.01 -7.61
C ASP A 2 -4.64 -3.00 -8.07
N PHE A 3 -3.77 -3.66 -7.31
CA PHE A 3 -2.34 -3.71 -7.57
C PHE A 3 -1.97 -4.65 -8.73
N LEU A 4 -2.95 -5.39 -9.27
CA LEU A 4 -2.76 -6.31 -10.39
C LEU A 4 -3.18 -5.72 -11.73
N SER A 5 -3.71 -4.50 -11.74
CA SER A 5 -4.14 -3.80 -12.94
C SER A 5 -3.45 -2.44 -13.12
N ILE A 6 -3.42 -1.97 -14.36
CA ILE A 6 -2.92 -0.63 -14.69
C ILE A 6 -4.04 0.38 -14.42
N ASP A 7 -3.69 1.51 -13.80
CA ASP A 7 -4.63 2.60 -13.61
C ASP A 7 -5.15 3.11 -14.98
N PRO A 8 -6.47 3.15 -15.21
CA PRO A 8 -7.04 3.56 -16.49
C PRO A 8 -6.61 4.95 -16.97
N HIS A 9 -6.17 5.84 -16.07
CA HIS A 9 -5.65 7.15 -16.46
C HIS A 9 -4.31 7.06 -17.20
N TYR A 10 -3.52 6.00 -16.99
CA TYR A 10 -2.23 5.79 -17.64
C TYR A 10 -2.31 4.87 -18.87
N GLY A 11 -3.40 4.13 -19.03
CA GLY A 11 -3.67 3.27 -20.18
C GLY A 11 -3.91 1.82 -19.79
N THR A 12 -3.56 0.90 -20.70
CA THR A 12 -3.76 -0.55 -20.56
C THR A 12 -2.45 -1.28 -20.26
N SER A 13 -2.53 -2.56 -19.91
CA SER A 13 -1.34 -3.41 -19.80
C SER A 13 -0.60 -3.58 -21.12
N GLN A 14 -1.31 -3.51 -22.26
CA GLN A 14 -0.72 -3.49 -23.59
C GLN A 14 0.08 -2.20 -23.82
N ASP A 15 -0.43 -1.06 -23.39
CA ASP A 15 0.27 0.24 -23.52
C ASP A 15 1.57 0.24 -22.72
N LEU A 16 1.53 -0.27 -21.47
CA LEU A 16 2.74 -0.41 -20.66
C LEU A 16 3.77 -1.35 -21.33
N SER A 17 3.32 -2.48 -21.87
CA SER A 17 4.20 -3.42 -22.58
C SER A 17 4.84 -2.78 -23.83
N ALA A 18 4.06 -2.02 -24.59
CA ALA A 18 4.54 -1.27 -25.75
C ALA A 18 5.56 -0.19 -25.36
N LEU A 19 5.31 0.53 -24.27
CA LEU A 19 6.25 1.51 -23.72
C LEU A 19 7.59 0.84 -23.38
N ILE A 20 7.57 -0.23 -22.57
CA ILE A 20 8.77 -0.96 -22.15
C ILE A 20 9.56 -1.49 -23.37
N ALA A 21 8.86 -2.07 -24.36
CA ALA A 21 9.49 -2.53 -25.59
C ALA A 21 10.18 -1.38 -26.34
N SER A 22 9.53 -0.22 -26.44
CA SER A 22 10.08 0.95 -27.12
C SER A 22 11.30 1.54 -26.40
N VAL A 23 11.33 1.48 -25.06
CA VAL A 23 12.46 1.90 -24.22
C VAL A 23 13.65 0.97 -24.46
N HIS A 24 13.45 -0.35 -24.44
CA HIS A 24 14.52 -1.32 -24.68
C HIS A 24 15.07 -1.26 -26.12
N GLN A 25 14.23 -1.01 -27.13
CA GLN A 25 14.69 -0.81 -28.51
C GLN A 25 15.67 0.37 -28.65
N ARG A 26 15.60 1.36 -27.75
CA ARG A 26 16.50 2.52 -27.71
C ARG A 26 17.75 2.29 -26.87
N GLY A 27 17.93 1.08 -26.31
CA GLY A 27 19.02 0.77 -25.39
C GLY A 27 18.89 1.45 -24.02
N TRP A 28 17.67 1.91 -23.67
CA TRP A 28 17.39 2.50 -22.37
C TRP A 28 16.86 1.47 -21.39
N THR A 29 16.94 1.78 -20.10
CA THR A 29 16.41 0.95 -19.02
C THR A 29 15.09 1.52 -18.51
N TYR A 30 14.13 0.63 -18.32
CA TYR A 30 12.87 0.95 -17.63
C TYR A 30 13.03 0.75 -16.12
N MET A 31 12.63 1.74 -15.33
CA MET A 31 12.58 1.66 -13.86
C MET A 31 11.15 1.98 -13.40
N GLN A 32 10.60 1.11 -12.56
CA GLN A 32 9.27 1.24 -11.98
C GLN A 32 9.37 1.54 -10.48
N ASP A 33 8.62 2.52 -10.02
CA ASP A 33 8.44 2.77 -8.58
C ASP A 33 7.47 1.75 -7.98
N LEU A 34 7.80 1.23 -6.79
CA LEU A 34 7.03 0.22 -6.07
C LEU A 34 6.76 0.71 -4.64
N VAL A 35 5.48 0.85 -4.31
CA VAL A 35 5.03 1.21 -2.96
C VAL A 35 4.46 -0.03 -2.28
N LEU A 36 5.26 -0.66 -1.42
CA LEU A 36 4.88 -1.91 -0.72
C LEU A 36 4.44 -1.68 0.73
N ASN A 37 4.73 -0.51 1.29
CA ASN A 37 4.56 -0.24 2.72
C ASN A 37 3.11 0.04 3.12
N HIS A 38 2.33 0.68 2.24
CA HIS A 38 0.99 1.18 2.58
C HIS A 38 0.10 1.28 1.35
N VAL A 39 -1.20 1.46 1.61
CA VAL A 39 -2.23 1.77 0.61
C VAL A 39 -2.82 3.15 0.91
N ARG A 40 -3.74 3.63 0.05
CA ARG A 40 -4.48 4.87 0.32
C ARG A 40 -5.08 4.88 1.75
N PRO A 41 -5.34 6.07 2.35
CA PRO A 41 -6.03 6.13 3.63
C PRO A 41 -7.34 5.35 3.61
N LEU A 42 -7.46 4.43 4.56
CA LEU A 42 -8.67 3.62 4.79
C LEU A 42 -9.54 4.35 5.80
N ARG A 43 -10.87 4.35 5.60
CA ARG A 43 -11.83 4.95 6.54
C ARG A 43 -12.68 3.91 7.29
N GLY A 44 -12.40 2.62 7.07
CA GLY A 44 -13.09 1.50 7.69
C GLY A 44 -12.99 0.23 6.84
N ALA A 45 -13.61 -0.85 7.32
CA ALA A 45 -13.51 -2.17 6.68
C ALA A 45 -14.09 -2.22 5.26
N THR A 46 -15.07 -1.38 4.93
CA THR A 46 -15.63 -1.32 3.56
C THR A 46 -14.65 -0.79 2.52
N ASP A 47 -13.66 0.00 2.96
CA ASP A 47 -12.58 0.47 2.09
C ASP A 47 -11.54 -0.62 1.84
N VAL A 48 -11.28 -1.46 2.84
CA VAL A 48 -10.37 -2.61 2.76
C VAL A 48 -10.84 -3.58 1.67
N ASN A 49 -12.13 -3.88 1.61
CA ASN A 49 -12.69 -4.80 0.60
C ASN A 49 -12.44 -4.36 -0.86
N LYS A 50 -12.07 -3.09 -1.08
CA LYS A 50 -11.80 -2.52 -2.41
C LYS A 50 -10.31 -2.57 -2.78
N VAL A 51 -9.45 -3.10 -1.91
CA VAL A 51 -8.01 -3.21 -2.14
C VAL A 51 -7.69 -4.62 -2.59
N VAL A 52 -7.14 -4.80 -3.79
CA VAL A 52 -6.82 -6.13 -4.35
C VAL A 52 -5.31 -6.28 -4.48
N PRO A 53 -4.68 -7.36 -3.97
CA PRO A 53 -5.31 -8.53 -3.33
C PRO A 53 -5.54 -8.40 -1.81
N TYR A 54 -5.10 -7.29 -1.19
CA TYR A 54 -5.10 -7.09 0.26
C TYR A 54 -6.46 -6.65 0.80
N ASN A 55 -7.48 -7.48 0.58
CA ASN A 55 -8.87 -7.13 0.84
C ASN A 55 -9.37 -7.56 2.24
N ARG A 56 -8.48 -7.83 3.20
CA ARG A 56 -8.85 -8.24 4.56
C ARG A 56 -8.19 -7.33 5.58
N VAL A 57 -8.90 -7.06 6.67
CA VAL A 57 -8.38 -6.28 7.81
C VAL A 57 -7.08 -6.86 8.35
N SER A 58 -6.96 -8.19 8.36
CA SER A 58 -5.75 -8.92 8.79
C SER A 58 -4.52 -8.67 7.91
N ASP A 59 -4.68 -8.08 6.73
CA ASP A 59 -3.57 -7.73 5.86
C ASP A 59 -2.88 -6.41 6.28
N TYR A 60 -3.42 -5.70 7.29
CA TYR A 60 -2.95 -4.39 7.74
C TYR A 60 -2.51 -4.40 9.21
N ASN A 61 -1.42 -3.68 9.48
CA ASN A 61 -0.95 -3.46 10.85
C ASN A 61 -1.82 -2.42 11.56
N THR A 62 -2.10 -2.66 12.85
CA THR A 62 -2.82 -1.73 13.72
C THR A 62 -1.97 -1.47 14.96
N LEU A 63 -1.45 -0.26 15.09
CA LEU A 63 -0.51 0.11 16.14
C LEU A 63 -1.23 0.16 17.50
N GLY A 64 -0.80 -0.67 18.46
CA GLY A 64 -1.44 -0.72 19.78
C GLY A 64 -2.74 -1.52 19.82
N ALA A 65 -3.12 -2.18 18.72
CA ALA A 65 -4.16 -3.20 18.75
C ALA A 65 -3.72 -4.41 19.60
N PRO A 66 -4.67 -5.21 20.12
CA PRO A 66 -4.34 -6.45 20.80
C PRO A 66 -3.58 -7.40 19.88
N ASP A 67 -2.84 -8.37 20.46
CA ASP A 67 -2.13 -9.45 19.74
C ASP A 67 -3.11 -10.49 19.13
N ARG A 68 -4.18 -10.03 18.50
CA ARG A 68 -5.13 -10.80 17.71
C ARG A 68 -5.64 -9.93 16.55
N PRO A 69 -6.11 -10.53 15.44
CA PRO A 69 -6.79 -9.78 14.40
C PRO A 69 -8.01 -9.03 14.95
N LEU A 70 -8.16 -7.78 14.52
CA LEU A 70 -9.37 -7.01 14.78
C LEU A 70 -10.54 -7.52 13.94
N SER A 71 -11.73 -7.47 14.50
CA SER A 71 -12.96 -7.58 13.71
C SER A 71 -13.11 -6.37 12.78
N ALA A 72 -13.99 -6.47 11.79
CA ALA A 72 -14.27 -5.36 10.88
C ALA A 72 -14.82 -4.10 11.60
N GLU A 73 -15.56 -4.32 12.69
CA GLU A 73 -16.14 -3.27 13.53
C GLU A 73 -15.05 -2.59 14.37
N GLU A 74 -14.23 -3.39 15.06
CA GLU A 74 -13.10 -2.91 15.87
C GLU A 74 -12.07 -2.14 15.03
N PHE A 75 -11.84 -2.58 13.79
CA PHE A 75 -10.98 -1.87 12.85
C PHE A 75 -11.56 -0.52 12.41
N GLY A 76 -12.87 -0.43 12.26
CA GLY A 76 -13.56 0.83 11.95
C GLY A 76 -13.38 1.87 13.05
N GLU A 77 -13.59 1.46 14.31
CA GLU A 77 -13.38 2.31 15.49
C GLU A 77 -11.93 2.74 15.65
N TYR A 78 -10.99 1.80 15.48
CA TYR A 78 -9.56 2.08 15.56
C TYR A 78 -9.11 3.15 14.54
N ILE A 79 -9.60 3.07 13.30
CA ILE A 79 -9.29 4.06 12.27
C ILE A 79 -9.90 5.42 12.59
N SER A 80 -11.15 5.46 13.07
CA SER A 80 -11.76 6.75 13.43
C SER A 80 -10.99 7.44 14.56
N ASP A 81 -10.57 6.69 15.58
CA ASP A 81 -9.82 7.24 16.72
C ASP A 81 -8.40 7.67 16.31
N SER A 82 -7.73 6.87 15.47
CA SER A 82 -6.40 7.18 14.96
C SER A 82 -6.38 8.45 14.11
N LEU A 83 -7.43 8.69 13.32
CA LEU A 83 -7.55 9.91 12.49
C LEU A 83 -7.82 11.17 13.33
N VAL A 84 -8.46 11.04 14.50
CA VAL A 84 -8.63 12.13 15.46
C VAL A 84 -7.31 12.45 16.18
N SER A 85 -6.52 11.42 16.50
CA SER A 85 -5.21 11.56 17.14
C SER A 85 -4.10 12.07 16.22
N ALA A 86 -4.20 11.89 14.90
CA ALA A 86 -3.17 12.30 13.92
C ALA A 86 -3.06 13.84 13.70
N SER A 87 -3.77 14.64 14.50
CA SER A 87 -3.57 16.09 14.59
C SER A 87 -2.31 16.48 15.38
N GLU A 88 -1.66 15.53 16.04
CA GLU A 88 -0.34 15.69 16.65
C GLU A 88 0.76 15.12 15.72
N PRO A 89 1.93 15.77 15.61
CA PRO A 89 2.95 15.37 14.64
C PRO A 89 3.51 13.97 14.95
N THR A 90 3.37 13.05 13.99
CA THR A 90 3.92 11.70 14.08
C THR A 90 5.46 11.71 14.01
N PRO A 91 6.17 11.00 14.90
CA PRO A 91 7.62 10.88 14.82
C PRO A 91 8.03 10.04 13.60
N VAL A 92 9.07 10.50 12.90
CA VAL A 92 9.65 9.82 11.75
C VAL A 92 10.34 8.52 12.21
N PHE A 93 9.79 7.37 11.86
CA PHE A 93 10.47 6.07 12.03
C PHE A 93 11.49 5.87 10.90
N ALA A 94 12.78 5.90 11.25
CA ALA A 94 13.86 5.55 10.34
C ALA A 94 13.98 4.02 10.25
N PHE A 95 13.84 3.46 9.04
CA PHE A 95 14.16 2.06 8.77
C PHE A 95 15.69 1.89 8.67
N GLN A 96 16.28 1.13 9.59
CA GLN A 96 17.69 0.75 9.51
C GLN A 96 17.81 -0.62 8.85
N PHE A 97 18.32 -0.66 7.61
CA PHE A 97 18.69 -1.91 6.95
C PHE A 97 19.98 -2.44 7.59
N GLY A 98 19.87 -3.57 8.30
CA GLY A 98 21.03 -4.30 8.82
C GLY A 98 21.74 -5.02 7.69
N THR A 99 23.03 -4.75 7.50
CA THR A 99 23.91 -5.56 6.64
C THR A 99 24.38 -6.78 7.44
N ASN A 100 23.80 -7.95 7.15
CA ASN A 100 24.37 -9.20 7.63
C ASN A 100 25.53 -9.60 6.70
N SER A 101 26.76 -9.28 7.11
CA SER A 101 27.97 -9.88 6.58
C SER A 101 28.38 -11.08 7.44
N ARG A 102 28.28 -12.29 6.89
CA ARG A 102 29.20 -13.41 7.14
C ARG A 102 29.25 -14.31 5.91
#